data_AF-A0A1I8EQE8-F1
#
_entry.id   AF-A0A1I8EQE8-F1
#
_cell.length_a   1.000
_cell.length_b   1.000
_cell.length_c   1.000
_cell.angle_alpha   90.00
_cell.angle_beta   90.00
_cell.angle_gamma   90.00
#
_symmetry.space_group_name_H-M   'P 1'
#
loop_
_entity.id
_entity.type
_entity.pdbx_description
1 polymer ?
#
loop_
_entity_poly.entity_id
_entity_poly.type
_entity_poly.pdbx_seq_one_letter_code
_entity_poly.pdbx_strand_id
1 'polypeptide(L)'
;MRTHSQKLRAAAVHIGIITGTITYVCIGAILFLYVERPIEIISRQYHLTNYEKIKFKFLQTVAADNLTENDLHVLSANYIEELFDFYKDTQVILNCLICEFTKIL
;
A
#
# COMPACT_ATOMS: atom_id res chain seq x y z
N MET A 1 -41.17 17.41 -34.74
CA MET A 1 -40.36 16.15 -34.78
C MET A 1 -38.84 16.37 -34.76
N ARG A 2 -38.25 17.36 -35.46
CA ARG A 2 -36.78 17.55 -35.53
C ARG A 2 -36.07 17.78 -34.19
N THR A 3 -36.65 18.57 -33.29
CA THR A 3 -36.04 18.93 -31.98
C THR A 3 -35.97 17.75 -31.00
N HIS A 4 -36.92 16.82 -31.04
CA HIS A 4 -36.93 15.63 -30.19
C HIS A 4 -35.86 14.61 -30.60
N SER A 5 -35.64 14.45 -31.91
CA SER A 5 -34.57 13.60 -32.46
C SER A 5 -33.17 14.16 -32.13
N GLN A 6 -32.99 15.48 -32.15
CA GLN A 6 -31.73 16.11 -31.76
C GLN A 6 -31.42 15.93 -30.26
N LYS A 7 -32.44 16.01 -29.39
CA LYS A 7 -32.28 15.75 -27.95
C LYS A 7 -31.93 14.29 -27.66
N LEU A 8 -32.56 13.33 -28.34
CA LEU A 8 -32.24 11.90 -28.24
C LEU A 8 -30.81 11.59 -28.71
N ARG A 9 -30.37 12.21 -29.81
CA ARG A 9 -28.99 12.05 -30.30
C ARG A 9 -27.96 12.63 -29.34
N ALA A 10 -28.23 13.80 -28.76
CA ALA A 10 -27.36 14.38 -27.74
C ALA A 10 -27.29 13.50 -26.48
N ALA A 11 -28.43 12.97 -26.02
CA ALA A 11 -28.48 12.05 -24.89
C ALA A 11 -27.69 10.75 -25.17
N ALA A 12 -27.80 10.18 -26.36
CA ALA A 12 -27.03 9.00 -26.76
C ALA A 12 -25.52 9.23 -26.74
N VAL A 13 -25.05 10.41 -27.17
CA VAL A 13 -23.64 10.79 -27.10
C VAL A 13 -23.18 10.90 -25.64
N HIS A 14 -23.96 11.55 -24.76
CA HIS A 14 -23.61 11.66 -23.34
C HIS A 14 -23.58 10.31 -22.64
N ILE A 15 -24.55 9.42 -22.92
CA ILE A 15 -24.54 8.05 -22.41
C ILE A 15 -23.29 7.32 -22.90
N GLY A 16 -22.94 7.44 -24.18
CA GLY A 16 -21.73 6.84 -24.74
C GLY A 16 -20.45 7.31 -24.04
N ILE A 17 -20.33 8.61 -23.75
CA ILE A 17 -19.19 9.17 -23.01
C ILE A 17 -19.16 8.63 -21.58
N ILE A 18 -20.30 8.65 -20.87
CA ILE A 18 -20.37 8.15 -19.49
C ILE A 18 -19.99 6.67 -19.43
N THR A 19 -20.54 5.85 -20.30
CA THR A 19 -20.22 4.42 -20.37
C THR A 19 -18.76 4.20 -20.74
N GLY A 20 -18.23 4.95 -21.72
CA GLY A 20 -16.82 4.87 -22.10
C GLY A 20 -15.88 5.21 -20.95
N THR A 21 -16.18 6.26 -20.18
CA THR A 21 -15.42 6.65 -18.99
C THR A 21 -15.47 5.56 -17.92
N ILE A 22 -16.65 5.00 -17.64
CA ILE A 22 -16.79 3.90 -16.67
C ILE A 22 -15.96 2.70 -17.12
N THR A 23 -16.06 2.30 -18.39
CA THR A 23 -15.30 1.19 -18.95
C THR A 23 -13.80 1.43 -18.85
N TYR A 24 -13.33 2.64 -19.19
CA TYR A 24 -11.91 3.01 -19.07
C TYR A 24 -11.40 2.88 -17.64
N VAL A 25 -12.13 3.41 -16.66
CA VAL A 25 -11.77 3.32 -15.23
C VAL A 25 -11.76 1.87 -14.76
N CYS A 26 -12.76 1.06 -15.14
CA CYS A 26 -12.82 -0.35 -14.77
C CYS A 26 -11.66 -1.16 -15.36
N ILE A 27 -11.32 -0.94 -16.63
CA ILE A 27 -10.19 -1.62 -17.28
C ILE A 27 -8.88 -1.20 -16.61
N GLY A 28 -8.69 0.10 -16.36
CA GLY A 28 -7.52 0.62 -15.64
C GLY A 28 -7.37 -0.02 -14.25
N ALA A 29 -8.45 -0.12 -13.49
CA ALA A 29 -8.45 -0.74 -12.16
C ALA A 29 -8.09 -2.24 -12.21
N ILE A 30 -8.61 -2.98 -13.19
CA ILE A 30 -8.27 -4.40 -13.37
C ILE A 30 -6.78 -4.55 -13.73
N LEU A 31 -6.29 -3.75 -14.67
CA LEU A 31 -4.90 -3.80 -15.11
C LEU A 31 -3.95 -3.45 -13.97
N PHE A 32 -4.28 -2.41 -13.20
CA PHE A 32 -3.54 -2.02 -12.01
C PHE A 32 -3.49 -3.14 -10.97
N LEU A 33 -4.66 -3.72 -10.65
CA LEU A 33 -4.74 -4.83 -9.72
C LEU A 33 -3.97 -6.07 -10.22
N TYR A 34 -3.89 -6.28 -11.53
CA TYR A 34 -3.12 -7.40 -12.06
C TYR A 34 -1.60 -7.17 -11.93
N VAL A 35 -1.13 -5.96 -12.21
CA VAL A 35 0.30 -5.63 -12.22
C VAL A 35 0.85 -5.43 -10.81
N GLU A 36 0.13 -4.74 -9.93
CA GLU A 36 0.67 -4.27 -8.64
C GLU A 36 0.41 -5.23 -7.48
N ARG A 37 -0.68 -6.00 -7.54
CA ARG A 37 -1.02 -6.97 -6.49
C ARG A 37 0.09 -7.97 -6.16
N PRO A 38 0.84 -8.56 -7.11
CA PRO A 38 1.96 -9.44 -6.74
C PRO A 38 3.05 -8.70 -5.96
N ILE A 39 3.36 -7.45 -6.35
CA ILE A 39 4.36 -6.61 -5.68
C ILE A 39 3.88 -6.25 -4.27
N GLU A 40 2.62 -5.86 -4.13
CA GLU A 40 1.98 -5.59 -2.84
C GLU A 40 2.07 -6.80 -1.90
N ILE A 41 1.75 -8.01 -2.39
CA ILE A 41 1.80 -9.23 -1.59
C ILE A 41 3.23 -9.54 -1.14
N ILE A 42 4.21 -9.45 -2.05
CA ILE A 42 5.64 -9.69 -1.72
C ILE A 42 6.13 -8.67 -0.69
N SER A 43 5.83 -7.39 -0.92
CA SER A 43 6.17 -6.30 0.00
C SER A 43 5.57 -6.55 1.38
N ARG A 44 4.27 -6.88 1.45
CA ARG A 44 3.58 -7.20 2.70
C ARG A 44 4.24 -8.38 3.42
N GLN A 45 4.58 -9.45 2.72
CA GLN A 45 5.26 -10.62 3.32
C GLN A 45 6.67 -10.27 3.83
N TYR A 46 7.41 -9.46 3.08
CA TYR A 46 8.71 -8.94 3.48
C TYR A 46 8.61 -8.13 4.77
N HIS A 47 7.68 -7.18 4.83
CA HIS A 47 7.44 -6.35 6.01
C HIS A 47 6.99 -7.17 7.23
N LEU A 48 6.08 -8.13 7.04
CA LEU A 48 5.65 -9.03 8.13
C LEU A 48 6.82 -9.86 8.68
N THR A 49 7.63 -10.44 7.79
CA THR A 49 8.77 -11.26 8.18
C THR A 49 9.83 -10.44 8.92
N ASN A 50 10.13 -9.22 8.46
CA ASN A 50 11.08 -8.35 9.14
C ASN A 50 10.56 -7.90 10.51
N TYR A 51 9.28 -7.55 10.61
CA TYR A 51 8.64 -7.23 11.88
C TYR A 51 8.72 -8.40 12.88
N GLU A 52 8.41 -9.61 12.43
CA GLU A 52 8.51 -10.81 13.26
C GLU A 52 9.95 -11.09 13.71
N LYS A 53 10.95 -10.85 12.86
CA LYS A 53 12.37 -10.97 13.23
C LYS A 53 12.76 -9.99 14.33
N ILE A 54 12.40 -8.70 14.20
CA ILE A 54 12.71 -7.67 15.22
C ILE A 54 12.07 -8.05 16.56
N LYS A 55 10.80 -8.45 16.54
CA LYS A 55 10.08 -8.93 17.73
C LYS A 55 10.72 -10.19 18.33
N PHE A 56 11.06 -11.18 17.51
CA PHE A 56 11.65 -12.43 17.98
C PHE A 56 13.03 -12.20 18.60
N LYS A 57 13.87 -11.36 17.99
CA LYS A 57 15.18 -10.96 18.51
C LYS A 57 15.06 -10.32 19.90
N PHE A 58 14.10 -9.42 20.09
CA PHE A 58 13.82 -8.82 21.40
C PHE A 58 13.39 -9.88 22.42
N LEU A 59 12.38 -10.70 22.09
CA LEU A 59 11.86 -11.73 23.00
C LEU A 59 12.92 -12.77 23.39
N GLN A 60 13.74 -13.22 22.43
CA GLN A 60 14.82 -14.16 22.68
C GLN A 60 15.87 -13.57 23.62
N THR A 61 16.18 -12.28 23.45
CA THR A 61 17.15 -11.59 24.30
C THR A 61 16.59 -11.39 25.71
N VAL A 62 15.31 -11.00 25.84
CA VAL A 62 14.61 -10.87 27.12
C VAL A 62 14.51 -12.20 27.87
N ALA A 63 14.31 -13.30 27.15
CA ALA A 63 14.20 -14.64 27.73
C ALA A 63 15.56 -15.25 28.14
N ALA A 64 16.68 -14.58 27.87
CA ALA A 64 17.97 -15.00 28.40
C ALA A 64 18.11 -14.57 29.86
N ASP A 65 18.24 -15.54 30.78
CA ASP A 65 18.12 -15.40 32.25
C ASP A 65 19.19 -14.53 32.97
N ASN A 66 19.81 -13.54 32.31
CA ASN A 66 20.90 -12.72 32.89
C ASN A 66 20.79 -11.22 32.60
N LEU A 67 19.58 -10.68 32.50
CA LEU A 67 19.38 -9.25 32.23
C LEU A 67 19.25 -8.44 33.53
N THR A 68 20.08 -7.41 33.68
CA THR A 68 19.92 -6.37 34.70
C THR A 68 18.84 -5.38 34.26
N GLU A 69 18.25 -4.62 35.20
CA GLU A 69 17.26 -3.56 34.88
C GLU A 69 17.78 -2.54 33.86
N ASN A 70 19.06 -2.18 33.96
CA ASN A 70 19.72 -1.29 33.00
C ASN A 70 19.86 -1.92 31.59
N ASP A 71 20.12 -3.22 31.52
CA ASP A 71 20.22 -3.95 30.25
C ASP A 71 18.86 -4.03 29.55
N LEU A 72 17.78 -4.18 30.33
CA LEU A 72 16.41 -4.14 29.82
C LEU A 72 16.03 -2.76 29.28
N HIS A 73 16.49 -1.68 29.93
CA HIS A 73 16.26 -0.31 29.46
C HIS A 73 16.99 -0.05 28.12
N VAL A 74 18.25 -0.47 28.00
CA VAL A 74 19.01 -0.35 26.74
C VAL A 74 18.39 -1.23 25.64
N LEU A 75 17.99 -2.46 25.98
CA LEU A 75 17.37 -3.38 25.03
C LEU A 75 16.02 -2.87 24.50
N SER A 76 15.19 -2.28 25.38
CA SER A 76 13.90 -1.69 24.98
C SER A 76 14.09 -0.43 24.13
N ALA A 77 15.06 0.42 24.44
CA ALA A 77 15.39 1.59 23.61
C ALA A 77 15.83 1.18 22.20
N ASN A 78 16.73 0.19 22.09
CA ASN A 78 17.20 -0.33 20.80
C ASN A 78 16.07 -0.98 20.00
N TYR A 79 15.18 -1.74 20.65
CA TYR A 79 14.01 -2.31 20.00
C TYR A 79 13.07 -1.24 19.45
N ILE A 80 12.81 -0.18 20.22
CA ILE A 80 11.96 0.93 19.79
C ILE A 80 12.57 1.65 18.59
N GLU A 81 13.89 1.89 18.59
CA GLU A 81 14.60 2.52 17.48
C GLU A 81 14.55 1.64 16.20
N GLU A 82 14.85 0.35 16.30
CA GLU A 82 14.74 -0.60 15.18
C GLU A 82 13.31 -0.65 14.61
N LEU A 83 12.29 -0.54 15.47
CA LEU A 83 10.89 -0.49 15.05
C LEU A 83 10.56 0.80 14.30
N PHE A 84 11.03 1.96 14.80
CA PHE A 84 10.80 3.25 14.18
C PHE A 84 11.47 3.35 12.81
N ASP A 85 12.70 2.86 12.68
CA ASP A 85 13.41 2.81 11.40
C ASP A 85 12.68 1.91 10.39
N PHE A 86 12.21 0.73 10.83
CA PHE A 86 11.37 -0.14 10.00
C PHE A 86 10.10 0.58 9.49
N TYR A 87 9.42 1.34 10.34
CA TYR A 87 8.23 2.10 9.94
C TYR A 87 8.55 3.23 8.98
N LYS A 88 9.66 3.95 9.20
CA LYS A 88 10.11 5.04 8.32
C LYS A 88 10.39 4.51 6.92
N ASP A 89 11.09 3.39 6.81
CA ASP A 89 11.42 2.77 5.54
C ASP A 89 10.15 2.28 4.80
N THR A 90 9.20 1.71 5.55
CA THR A 90 7.89 1.30 5.02
C THR A 90 7.09 2.48 4.45
N GLN A 91 7.11 3.65 5.10
CA GLN A 91 6.42 4.83 4.59
C GLN A 91 7.07 5.44 3.34
N VAL A 92 8.39 5.37 3.22
CA VAL A 92 9.11 5.82 2.01
C VAL A 92 8.71 4.96 0.80
N ILE A 93 8.62 3.63 0.99
CA ILE A 93 8.18 2.70 -0.04
C ILE A 93 6.72 2.96 -0.44
N LEU A 94 5.84 3.15 0.54
CA LEU A 94 4.41 3.44 0.28
C LEU A 94 4.23 4.74 -0.51
N ASN A 95 4.94 5.80 -0.14
CA ASN A 95 4.89 7.09 -0.85
C ASN A 95 5.48 7.00 -2.27
N CYS A 96 6.50 6.16 -2.49
CA CYS A 96 7.06 5.91 -3.82
C CYS A 96 6.03 5.21 -4.72
N LEU A 97 5.33 4.19 -4.21
CA LEU A 97 4.27 3.48 -4.94
C LEU A 97 3.08 4.39 -5.30
N ILE A 98 2.66 5.27 -4.37
CA ILE A 98 1.58 6.23 -4.59
C ILE A 98 2.00 7.34 -5.59
N CYS A 99 3.27 7.76 -5.59
CA CYS A 99 3.77 8.70 -6.58
C CYS A 99 3.77 8.12 -8.00
N GLU A 100 4.11 6.84 -8.15
CA GLU A 100 4.01 6.15 -9.43
C GLU A 100 2.54 6.00 -9.87
N PHE A 101 1.63 5.72 -8.93
CA PHE A 101 0.17 5.66 -9.14
C PHE A 101 -0.39 6.96 -9.74
N THR A 102 0.09 8.11 -9.27
CA THR A 102 -0.42 9.43 -9.70
C THR A 102 0.11 9.85 -11.07
N LYS A 103 1.22 9.27 -11.55
CA LYS A 103 1.77 9.57 -12.89
C LYS A 103 1.04 8.86 -14.02
N ILE A 104 0.34 7.76 -13.72
CA ILE A 104 -0.36 6.92 -14.70
C ILE A 104 -1.81 7.40 -14.92
N LEU A 105 -2.37 8.16 -13.97
CA LEU A 105 -3.69 8.79 -14.05
C LEU A 105 -3.61 10.18 -14.69
#